data_AF-A0A2M8PGH5-F1
#
_entry.id   AF-A0A2M8PGH5-F1
#
_cell.length_a   1.000
_cell.length_b   1.000
_cell.length_c   1.000
_cell.angle_alpha   90.00
_cell.angle_beta   90.00
_cell.angle_gamma   90.00
#
_symmetry.space_group_name_H-M   'P 1'
#
loop_
_entity.id
_entity.type
_entity.pdbx_description
1 polymer ?
#
loop_
_entity_poly.entity_id
_entity_poly.type
_entity_poly.pdbx_seq_one_letter_code
_entity_poly.pdbx_strand_id
1 'polypeptide(L)'
;MAFRRFLTLLALAAVIVSGFAAPALRVRADLPESAVVSTEWLAARLEDPKVRVVEVSVVPGVYERGHIPGAVNFVWHTDLVDPVIRDIASPEAFQKLARAAGINEDTTVVLYGDNNNWFAAWGAWIFTIYGHEDVRLLDGGRAKWERENRPLSTRQPSHPEGNFTA
;
A
#
# COMPACT_ATOMS: atom_id res chain seq x y z
N MET A 1 -52.12 -2.29 68.49
CA MET A 1 -50.67 -1.98 68.71
C MET A 1 -49.95 -2.34 67.43
N ALA A 2 -49.74 -1.38 66.53
CA ALA A 2 -48.63 -0.43 66.52
C ALA A 2 -47.39 -0.99 65.78
N PHE A 3 -47.10 -0.34 64.64
CA PHE A 3 -45.78 -0.12 64.06
C PHE A 3 -45.06 -1.32 63.41
N ARG A 4 -44.93 -1.28 62.08
CA ARG A 4 -43.66 -0.89 61.42
C ARG A 4 -43.83 -0.80 59.90
N ARG A 5 -43.57 0.40 59.38
CA ARG A 5 -43.40 0.71 57.96
C ARG A 5 -42.15 -0.02 57.47
N PHE A 6 -42.24 -0.73 56.35
CA PHE A 6 -41.06 -1.15 55.59
C PHE A 6 -41.20 -0.55 54.19
N LEU A 7 -40.49 0.56 53.97
CA LEU A 7 -40.19 1.07 52.64
C LEU A 7 -39.14 0.14 52.03
N THR A 8 -39.54 -0.70 51.07
CA THR A 8 -38.57 -1.43 50.24
C THR A 8 -38.34 -0.61 48.98
N LEU A 9 -37.18 0.03 48.94
CA LEU A 9 -36.67 0.83 47.83
C LEU A 9 -36.57 0.01 46.53
N LEU A 10 -37.04 0.60 45.43
CA LEU A 10 -36.65 0.21 44.07
C LEU A 10 -35.13 0.27 43.94
N ALA A 11 -34.51 -0.80 43.46
CA ALA A 11 -33.20 -0.75 42.82
C ALA A 11 -33.36 -1.28 41.39
N LEU A 12 -33.64 -0.37 40.46
CA LEU A 12 -33.59 -0.64 39.03
C LEU A 12 -32.11 -0.73 38.62
N ALA A 13 -31.58 -1.94 38.45
CA ALA A 13 -30.24 -2.13 37.92
C ALA A 13 -30.27 -1.81 36.41
N ALA A 14 -29.78 -0.62 36.05
CA ALA A 14 -29.53 -0.29 34.65
C ALA A 14 -28.35 -1.12 34.14
N VAL A 15 -28.63 -2.12 33.30
CA VAL A 15 -27.60 -2.81 32.51
C VAL A 15 -27.11 -1.83 31.46
N ILE A 16 -25.98 -1.18 31.73
CA ILE A 16 -25.26 -0.41 30.72
C ILE A 16 -24.64 -1.42 29.77
N VAL A 17 -25.34 -1.71 28.66
CA VAL A 17 -24.73 -2.36 27.51
C VAL A 17 -23.78 -1.33 26.92
N SER A 18 -22.53 -1.36 27.35
CA SER A 18 -21.45 -0.65 26.69
C SER A 18 -21.31 -1.25 25.30
N GLY A 19 -21.97 -0.62 24.32
CA GLY A 19 -21.82 -0.96 22.93
C GLY A 19 -20.35 -0.86 22.56
N PHE A 20 -19.77 -1.97 22.12
CA PHE A 20 -18.56 -1.91 21.32
C PHE A 20 -18.93 -1.19 20.04
N ALA A 21 -18.73 0.13 20.00
CA ALA A 21 -18.64 0.85 18.76
C ALA A 21 -17.36 0.35 18.09
N ALA A 22 -17.51 -0.67 17.23
CA ALA A 22 -16.47 -0.98 16.26
C ALA A 22 -16.16 0.34 15.53
N PRO A 23 -14.89 0.76 15.42
CA PRO A 23 -14.58 1.92 14.61
C PRO A 23 -15.14 1.60 13.22
N ALA A 24 -16.08 2.43 12.75
CA ALA A 24 -16.61 2.28 11.42
C ALA A 24 -15.40 2.37 10.49
N LEU A 25 -15.07 1.26 9.83
CA LEU A 25 -14.11 1.26 8.74
C LEU A 25 -14.63 2.27 7.74
N ARG A 26 -14.01 3.45 7.71
CA ARG A 26 -14.32 4.46 6.71
C ARG A 26 -13.79 3.93 5.40
N VAL A 27 -14.65 3.26 4.64
CA VAL A 27 -14.41 3.06 3.21
C VAL A 27 -14.38 4.46 2.62
N ARG A 28 -13.17 4.94 2.34
CA ARG A 28 -12.88 6.28 1.85
C ARG A 28 -13.47 6.41 0.44
N ALA A 29 -14.26 7.45 0.20
CA ALA A 29 -15.05 7.63 -1.03
C ALA A 29 -14.25 8.22 -2.21
N ASP A 30 -12.95 8.41 -2.01
CA ASP A 30 -11.97 9.12 -2.84
C ASP A 30 -10.97 8.18 -3.53
N LEU A 31 -11.36 6.92 -3.77
CA LEU A 31 -10.52 5.99 -4.53
C LEU A 31 -10.20 6.56 -5.93
N PRO A 32 -8.96 6.38 -6.43
CA PRO A 32 -8.58 6.84 -7.75
C PRO A 32 -9.52 6.26 -8.83
N GLU A 33 -9.69 7.00 -9.93
CA GLU A 33 -10.59 6.68 -11.05
C GLU A 33 -10.48 5.20 -11.51
N SER A 34 -9.31 4.59 -11.32
CA SER A 34 -9.15 3.13 -11.21
C SER A 34 -7.91 2.74 -10.38
N ALA A 35 -8.05 1.75 -9.48
CA ALA A 35 -6.94 1.13 -8.75
C ALA A 35 -6.03 0.24 -9.65
N VAL A 36 -6.33 0.15 -10.93
CA VAL A 36 -5.62 -0.64 -11.93
C VAL A 36 -5.42 0.22 -13.18
N VAL A 37 -4.23 0.23 -13.74
CA VAL A 37 -3.89 0.97 -14.97
C VAL A 37 -3.40 0.04 -16.06
N SER A 38 -3.66 0.39 -17.32
CA SER A 38 -3.15 -0.37 -18.45
C SER A 38 -1.66 -0.11 -18.68
N THR A 39 -1.01 -1.03 -19.38
CA THR A 39 0.36 -0.87 -19.89
C THR A 39 0.50 0.32 -20.85
N GLU A 40 -0.56 0.64 -21.59
CA GLU A 40 -0.63 1.84 -22.44
C GLU A 40 -0.64 3.13 -21.62
N TRP A 41 -1.47 3.17 -20.57
CA TRP A 41 -1.56 4.32 -19.68
C TRP A 41 -0.22 4.65 -19.03
N LEU A 42 0.49 3.61 -18.58
CA LEU A 42 1.79 3.75 -17.93
C LEU A 42 2.87 4.16 -18.93
N ALA A 43 2.90 3.55 -20.12
CA ALA A 43 3.87 3.91 -21.16
C ALA A 43 3.80 5.39 -21.55
N ALA A 44 2.59 5.96 -21.59
CA ALA A 44 2.38 7.39 -21.86
C ALA A 44 2.80 8.33 -20.72
N ARG A 45 3.18 7.80 -19.54
CA ARG A 45 3.45 8.57 -18.31
C ARG A 45 4.76 8.21 -17.63
N LEU A 46 5.66 7.48 -18.29
CA LEU A 46 6.96 7.12 -17.71
C LEU A 46 7.82 8.34 -17.35
N GLU A 47 7.58 9.48 -18.01
CA GLU A 47 8.29 10.75 -17.76
C GLU A 47 7.50 11.71 -16.86
N ASP A 48 6.31 11.33 -16.40
CA ASP A 48 5.51 12.18 -15.51
C ASP A 48 6.18 12.27 -14.14
N PRO A 49 6.57 13.47 -13.66
CA PRO A 49 7.25 13.62 -12.38
C PRO A 49 6.40 13.20 -11.18
N LYS A 50 5.06 13.11 -11.33
CA LYS A 50 4.13 12.63 -10.30
C LYS A 50 3.90 11.12 -10.30
N VAL A 51 4.40 10.39 -11.31
CA VAL A 51 4.28 8.93 -11.36
C VAL A 51 5.56 8.28 -10.84
N ARG A 52 5.42 7.30 -9.95
CA ARG A 52 6.51 6.42 -9.53
C ARG A 52 6.14 4.98 -9.81
N VAL A 53 7.03 4.29 -10.51
CA VAL A 53 6.86 2.88 -10.85
C VAL A 53 7.67 2.05 -9.88
N VAL A 54 7.06 1.04 -9.27
CA VAL A 54 7.70 0.15 -8.31
C VAL A 54 7.57 -1.28 -8.79
N GLU A 55 8.70 -1.95 -9.02
CA GLU A 55 8.73 -3.39 -9.23
C GLU A 55 8.79 -4.11 -7.88
N VAL A 56 7.92 -5.11 -7.70
CA VAL A 56 7.97 -6.04 -6.58
C VAL A 56 7.86 -7.46 -7.14
N SER A 57 8.98 -8.16 -7.23
CA SER A 57 9.09 -9.48 -7.86
C SER A 57 9.65 -10.52 -6.90
N VAL A 58 9.27 -11.78 -7.10
CA VAL A 58 9.75 -12.92 -6.29
C VAL A 58 11.11 -13.38 -6.79
N VAL A 59 11.27 -13.48 -8.11
CA VAL A 59 12.43 -14.11 -8.72
C VAL A 59 13.64 -13.18 -8.61
N PRO A 60 14.72 -13.58 -7.92
CA PRO A 60 15.90 -12.72 -7.78
C PRO A 60 16.54 -12.35 -9.13
N GLY A 61 17.01 -11.12 -9.23
CA GLY A 61 17.70 -10.63 -10.42
C GLY A 61 16.80 -10.22 -11.58
N VAL A 62 15.46 -10.38 -11.51
CA VAL A 62 14.59 -10.02 -12.66
C VAL A 62 14.62 -8.52 -12.94
N TYR A 63 14.60 -7.70 -11.90
CA TYR A 63 14.68 -6.26 -12.01
C TYR A 63 16.01 -5.85 -12.64
N GLU A 64 17.13 -6.39 -12.15
CA GLU A 64 18.48 -6.05 -12.62
C GLU A 64 18.73 -6.47 -14.07
N ARG A 65 18.11 -7.57 -14.53
CA ARG A 65 18.17 -8.00 -15.93
C ARG A 65 17.35 -7.12 -16.88
N GLY A 66 16.38 -6.39 -16.35
CA GLY A 66 15.57 -5.44 -17.10
C GLY A 66 14.27 -5.13 -16.36
N HIS A 67 13.96 -3.86 -16.20
CA HIS A 67 12.76 -3.34 -15.54
C HIS A 67 12.10 -2.26 -16.40
N ILE A 68 10.88 -1.86 -16.08
CA ILE A 68 10.21 -0.73 -16.72
C ILE A 68 11.09 0.52 -16.52
N PRO A 69 11.38 1.33 -17.56
CA PRO A 69 12.23 2.51 -17.43
C PRO A 69 11.75 3.43 -16.30
N GLY A 70 12.66 3.79 -15.40
CA GLY A 70 12.35 4.65 -14.25
C GLY A 70 11.75 3.93 -13.05
N ALA A 71 11.52 2.61 -13.12
CA ALA A 71 11.04 1.84 -11.98
C ALA A 71 12.12 1.67 -10.90
N VAL A 72 11.73 1.72 -9.63
CA VAL A 72 12.54 1.27 -8.50
C VAL A 72 12.19 -0.17 -8.11
N ASN A 73 13.09 -0.85 -7.42
CA ASN A 73 12.86 -2.22 -6.92
C ASN A 73 12.57 -2.19 -5.41
N PHE A 74 11.46 -2.80 -4.98
CA PHE A 74 11.21 -3.11 -3.57
C PHE A 74 11.32 -4.61 -3.35
N VAL A 75 12.19 -5.02 -2.44
CA VAL A 75 12.43 -6.43 -2.12
C VAL A 75 11.41 -6.91 -1.10
N TRP A 76 10.51 -7.81 -1.54
CA TRP A 76 9.34 -8.20 -0.75
C TRP A 76 9.65 -8.81 0.63
N HIS A 77 10.77 -9.52 0.78
CA HIS A 77 11.12 -10.25 2.00
C HIS A 77 12.05 -9.49 2.96
N THR A 78 12.47 -8.27 2.60
CA THR A 78 13.38 -7.46 3.44
C THR A 78 12.92 -6.01 3.56
N ASP A 79 12.33 -5.45 2.50
CA ASP A 79 11.94 -4.04 2.47
C ASP A 79 10.48 -3.85 2.90
N LEU A 80 9.65 -4.86 2.64
CA LEU A 80 8.20 -4.82 2.90
C LEU A 80 7.76 -5.59 4.16
N VAL A 81 8.69 -6.22 4.86
CA VAL A 81 8.44 -7.02 6.07
C VAL A 81 9.44 -6.69 7.16
N ASP A 82 9.08 -7.00 8.41
CA ASP A 82 10.07 -7.05 9.47
C ASP A 82 10.95 -8.32 9.29
N PRO A 83 12.29 -8.21 9.33
CA PRO A 83 13.18 -9.34 9.07
C PRO A 83 13.31 -10.32 10.26
N VAL A 84 12.75 -9.99 11.43
CA VAL A 84 12.86 -10.78 12.66
C VAL A 84 11.51 -11.33 13.10
N ILE A 85 10.47 -10.48 13.12
CA ILE A 85 9.12 -10.88 13.50
C ILE A 85 8.22 -11.06 12.27
N ARG A 86 7.16 -11.85 12.41
CA ARG A 86 6.20 -12.09 11.32
C ARG A 86 5.22 -10.92 11.21
N ASP A 87 5.70 -9.81 10.68
CA ASP A 87 4.92 -8.60 10.44
C ASP A 87 5.37 -7.86 9.16
N ILE A 88 4.58 -6.87 8.71
CA ILE A 88 5.02 -5.92 7.68
C ILE A 88 6.13 -5.02 8.20
N ALA A 89 6.88 -4.38 7.30
CA ALA A 89 7.91 -3.41 7.68
C ALA A 89 7.32 -2.30 8.54
N SER A 90 8.02 -1.82 9.57
CA SER A 90 7.50 -0.75 10.44
C SER A 90 7.17 0.52 9.65
N PRO A 91 6.30 1.41 10.17
CA PRO A 91 6.00 2.69 9.54
C PRO A 91 7.26 3.49 9.21
N GLU A 92 8.23 3.54 10.13
CA GLU A 92 9.49 4.27 9.94
C GLU A 92 10.37 3.66 8.84
N ALA A 93 10.45 2.33 8.80
CA ALA A 93 11.22 1.61 7.79
C ALA A 93 10.60 1.79 6.39
N PHE A 94 9.28 1.63 6.29
CA PHE A 94 8.55 1.81 5.04
C PHE A 94 8.58 3.27 4.57
N GLN A 95 8.44 4.24 5.49
CA GLN A 95 8.57 5.66 5.17
C GLN A 95 9.93 5.97 4.57
N LYS A 96 11.01 5.48 5.19
CA LYS A 96 12.36 5.67 4.68
C LYS A 96 12.54 5.06 3.29
N LEU A 97 12.02 3.85 3.07
CA LEU A 97 12.05 3.17 1.77
C LEU A 97 11.32 3.98 0.69
N ALA A 98 10.08 4.41 0.97
CA ALA A 98 9.26 5.17 0.04
C ALA A 98 9.88 6.53 -0.30
N ARG A 99 10.42 7.25 0.69
CA ARG A 99 11.14 8.51 0.47
C ARG A 99 12.40 8.33 -0.37
N ALA A 100 13.17 7.26 -0.13
CA ALA A 100 14.35 6.94 -0.95
C ALA A 100 13.99 6.62 -2.41
N ALA A 101 12.78 6.12 -2.66
CA ALA A 101 12.21 5.95 -4.00
C ALA A 101 11.68 7.26 -4.62
N GLY A 102 11.76 8.38 -3.92
CA GLY A 102 11.26 9.67 -4.36
C GLY A 102 9.74 9.76 -4.42
N ILE A 103 9.05 8.99 -3.55
CA ILE A 103 7.60 9.02 -3.40
C ILE A 103 7.22 10.17 -2.47
N ASN A 104 6.33 11.03 -2.96
CA ASN A 104 5.69 12.11 -2.21
C ASN A 104 4.25 11.75 -1.86
N GLU A 105 3.65 12.50 -0.95
CA GLU A 105 2.24 12.36 -0.55
C GLU A 105 1.28 12.42 -1.75
N ASP A 106 1.59 13.23 -2.77
CA ASP A 106 0.76 13.40 -3.98
C ASP A 106 1.21 12.53 -5.19
N THR A 107 2.09 11.56 -4.97
CA THR A 107 2.61 10.69 -6.03
C THR A 107 1.59 9.62 -6.42
N THR A 108 1.38 9.41 -7.71
CA THR A 108 0.72 8.20 -8.23
C THR A 108 1.72 7.05 -8.20
N VAL A 109 1.54 6.09 -7.30
CA VAL A 109 2.40 4.90 -7.21
C VAL A 109 1.80 3.77 -8.05
N VAL A 110 2.55 3.30 -9.05
CA VAL A 110 2.14 2.18 -9.91
C VAL A 110 3.03 0.98 -9.61
N LEU A 111 2.45 -0.07 -9.02
CA LEU A 111 3.14 -1.31 -8.71
C LEU A 111 2.95 -2.36 -9.82
N TYR A 112 4.02 -3.08 -10.12
CA TYR A 112 3.99 -4.24 -11.01
C TYR A 112 5.00 -5.29 -10.54
N GLY A 113 4.85 -6.52 -11.01
CA GLY A 113 5.77 -7.60 -10.66
C GLY A 113 5.60 -8.83 -11.52
N ASP A 114 6.43 -9.83 -11.23
CA ASP A 114 6.29 -11.19 -11.75
C ASP A 114 5.07 -11.92 -11.14
N ASN A 115 4.86 -13.18 -11.54
CA ASN A 115 3.85 -14.07 -10.94
C ASN A 115 2.45 -13.43 -10.80
N ASN A 116 1.97 -12.84 -11.89
CA ASN A 116 0.64 -12.20 -11.95
C ASN A 116 0.45 -11.10 -10.90
N ASN A 117 1.49 -10.28 -10.66
CA ASN A 117 1.51 -9.17 -9.70
C ASN A 117 1.34 -9.61 -8.23
N TRP A 118 1.63 -10.85 -7.86
CA TRP A 118 1.35 -11.31 -6.49
C TRP A 118 1.97 -10.40 -5.41
N PHE A 119 3.27 -10.14 -5.49
CA PHE A 119 3.92 -9.26 -4.52
C PHE A 119 3.79 -7.77 -4.84
N ALA A 120 3.46 -7.41 -6.08
CA ALA A 120 3.06 -6.04 -6.39
C ALA A 120 1.75 -5.67 -5.69
N ALA A 121 0.78 -6.59 -5.64
CA ALA A 121 -0.45 -6.42 -4.88
C ALA A 121 -0.20 -6.38 -3.36
N TRP A 122 0.77 -7.16 -2.86
CA TRP A 122 1.23 -7.07 -1.47
C TRP A 122 1.81 -5.70 -1.13
N GLY A 123 2.72 -5.19 -1.97
CA GLY A 123 3.25 -3.83 -1.82
C GLY A 123 2.15 -2.76 -1.88
N ALA A 124 1.19 -2.90 -2.81
CA ALA A 124 0.05 -2.00 -2.92
C ALA A 124 -0.78 -1.99 -1.63
N TRP A 125 -1.03 -3.16 -1.04
CA TRP A 125 -1.72 -3.27 0.24
C TRP A 125 -0.94 -2.62 1.40
N ILE A 126 0.38 -2.71 1.44
CA ILE A 126 1.18 -2.02 2.45
C ILE A 126 1.09 -0.49 2.30
N PHE A 127 1.15 0.03 1.08
CA PHE A 127 0.92 1.47 0.83
C PHE A 127 -0.45 1.92 1.35
N THR A 128 -1.50 1.11 1.18
CA THR A 128 -2.84 1.48 1.68
C THR A 128 -2.96 1.36 3.20
N ILE A 129 -2.24 0.42 3.84
CA ILE A 129 -2.12 0.36 5.31
C ILE A 129 -1.47 1.64 5.85
N TYR A 130 -0.44 2.14 5.18
CA TYR A 130 0.26 3.38 5.51
C TYR A 130 -0.35 4.64 4.88
N GLY A 131 -1.61 4.57 4.45
CA GLY A 131 -2.42 5.74 4.15
C GLY A 131 -2.12 6.46 2.83
N HIS A 132 -1.33 5.88 1.92
CA HIS A 132 -1.10 6.48 0.60
C HIS A 132 -2.38 6.46 -0.24
N GLU A 133 -2.72 7.59 -0.86
CA GLU A 133 -4.03 7.75 -1.51
C GLU A 133 -4.07 7.20 -2.94
N ASP A 134 -3.07 7.49 -3.77
CA ASP A 134 -3.04 7.06 -5.18
C ASP A 134 -2.08 5.88 -5.42
N VAL A 135 -2.59 4.68 -5.13
CA VAL A 135 -1.89 3.39 -5.35
C VAL A 135 -2.59 2.61 -6.45
N ARG A 136 -1.84 2.16 -7.45
CA ARG A 136 -2.38 1.43 -8.62
C ARG A 136 -1.57 0.19 -8.95
N LEU A 137 -2.22 -0.83 -9.49
CA LEU A 137 -1.56 -1.99 -10.08
C LEU A 137 -1.49 -1.86 -11.60
N LEU A 138 -0.36 -2.24 -12.20
CA LEU A 138 -0.23 -2.37 -13.64
C LEU A 138 -0.94 -3.64 -14.11
N ASP A 139 -2.01 -3.51 -14.87
CA ASP A 139 -2.77 -4.65 -15.41
C ASP A 139 -1.87 -5.60 -16.21
N GLY A 140 -1.90 -6.87 -15.85
CA GLY A 140 -1.08 -7.94 -16.42
C GLY A 140 0.40 -7.93 -16.00
N GLY A 141 0.84 -6.94 -15.22
CA GLY A 141 2.16 -6.89 -14.59
C GLY A 141 3.33 -6.95 -15.56
N ARG A 142 4.47 -7.46 -15.06
CA ARG A 142 5.70 -7.63 -15.84
C ARG A 142 5.46 -8.46 -17.10
N ALA A 143 4.73 -9.56 -16.96
CA ALA A 143 4.49 -10.50 -18.04
C ALA A 143 3.75 -9.86 -19.23
N LYS A 144 2.77 -8.97 -18.98
CA LYS A 144 2.07 -8.26 -20.06
C LYS A 144 2.95 -7.19 -20.70
N TRP A 145 3.71 -6.43 -19.90
CA TRP A 145 4.66 -5.43 -20.41
C TRP A 145 5.66 -6.04 -21.39
N GLU A 146 6.26 -7.18 -21.02
CA GLU A 146 7.22 -7.91 -21.85
C GLU A 146 6.55 -8.51 -23.10
N ARG A 147 5.36 -9.13 -22.97
CA ARG A 147 4.63 -9.67 -24.14
C ARG A 147 4.27 -8.61 -25.17
N GLU A 148 4.04 -7.37 -24.73
CA GLU A 148 3.77 -6.23 -25.61
C GLU A 148 5.05 -5.64 -26.22
N ASN A 149 6.22 -6.24 -25.97
CA ASN A 149 7.54 -5.76 -26.42
C ASN A 149 7.79 -4.29 -26.04
N ARG A 150 7.30 -3.87 -24.86
CA ARG A 150 7.53 -2.51 -24.36
C ARG A 150 8.96 -2.34 -23.85
N PRO A 151 9.50 -1.11 -23.85
CA PRO A 151 10.87 -0.86 -23.46
C PRO A 151 11.20 -1.37 -22.05
N LEU A 152 12.41 -1.90 -21.90
CA LEU A 152 13.02 -2.22 -20.61
C LEU A 152 14.30 -1.41 -20.43
N SER A 153 14.69 -1.17 -19.19
CA SER A 153 15.94 -0.55 -18.81
C SER A 153 16.68 -1.42 -17.79
N THR A 154 18.00 -1.32 -17.78
CA THR A 154 18.85 -1.85 -16.69
C THR A 154 19.42 -0.73 -15.83
N ARG A 155 19.08 0.54 -16.14
CA ARG A 155 19.58 1.70 -15.42
C ARG A 155 18.74 1.93 -14.18
N GLN A 156 19.34 1.74 -13.01
CA GLN A 156 18.74 2.14 -11.75
C GLN A 156 18.42 3.64 -11.77
N PRO A 157 17.16 4.05 -11.52
CA PRO A 157 16.80 5.46 -11.47
C PRO A 157 17.39 6.12 -10.22
N SER A 158 17.54 7.43 -10.27
CA SER A 158 17.84 8.26 -9.11
C SER A 158 16.78 9.35 -9.04
N HIS A 159 16.05 9.38 -7.93
CA HIS A 159 15.06 10.40 -7.63
C HIS A 159 15.54 11.22 -6.43
N PRO A 160 15.19 12.52 -6.36
CA PRO A 160 15.30 13.26 -5.12
C PRO A 160 14.51 12.55 -4.01
N GLU A 161 14.96 12.70 -2.76
CA GLU A 161 14.24 12.17 -1.61
C GLU A 161 12.82 12.75 -1.55
N GLY A 162 11.84 11.88 -1.37
CA GLY A 162 10.43 12.25 -1.30
C GLY A 162 9.97 12.68 0.11
N ASN A 163 8.70 13.04 0.22
CA ASN A 163 8.08 13.51 1.46
C ASN A 163 6.99 12.59 2.04
N PHE A 164 6.85 11.36 1.53
CA PHE A 164 5.85 10.37 2.00
C PHE A 164 5.82 10.24 3.54
N THR A 165 4.64 10.06 4.13
CA THR A 165 4.45 9.87 5.58
C THR A 165 3.61 8.61 5.82
N ALA A 166 4.13 7.69 6.63
CA ALA A 166 3.49 6.39 6.93
C ALA A 166 2.59 6.43 8.18
#